data_AF-A0A1M7I8E7-F1
#
_entry.id   AF-A0A1M7I8E7-F1
#
_cell.length_a   1.000
_cell.length_b   1.000
_cell.length_c   1.000
_cell.angle_alpha   90.00
_cell.angle_beta   90.00
_cell.angle_gamma   90.00
#
_symmetry.space_group_name_H-M   'P 1'
#
loop_
_entity.id
_entity.type
_entity.pdbx_description
1 polymer ?
#
loop_
_entity_poly.entity_id
_entity_poly.type
_entity_poly.pdbx_seq_one_letter_code
_entity_poly.pdbx_strand_id
1 'polypeptide(L)'
;MKKVVVSKSRWMVLVGMVFLIPVLGGCQDEELPEGEIRLSQIPDNPDYTSLPLIGTTWKLIGFVDEGRNRVKLPEPDGESTYLLKFNGNGEISGRTSTNSAYGRYLLGSDGLLEILTFTNTTELNELFDGGYYIASLNDVFSFALSPKGLTLYYDSEKSMLFQPQ
;
A
#
# COMPACT_ATOMS: atom_id res chain seq x y z
N MET A 1 -25.21 -50.48 -77.27
CA MET A 1 -25.04 -51.79 -76.61
C MET A 1 -24.34 -51.59 -75.28
N LYS A 2 -24.75 -52.38 -74.26
CA LYS A 2 -24.43 -52.37 -72.81
C LYS A 2 -22.94 -52.08 -72.50
N LYS A 3 -22.55 -51.41 -71.40
CA LYS A 3 -22.82 -51.78 -70.00
C LYS A 3 -22.77 -50.60 -69.02
N VAL A 4 -23.71 -50.65 -68.08
CA VAL A 4 -23.71 -49.95 -66.79
C VAL A 4 -22.64 -50.56 -65.88
N VAL A 5 -21.89 -49.71 -65.17
CA VAL A 5 -21.27 -50.06 -63.89
C VAL A 5 -21.59 -48.96 -62.89
N VAL A 6 -22.39 -49.33 -61.89
CA VAL A 6 -22.64 -48.56 -60.67
C VAL A 6 -21.55 -48.93 -59.66
N SER A 7 -20.94 -47.95 -58.99
CA SER A 7 -20.24 -48.20 -57.73
C SER A 7 -20.32 -46.99 -56.79
N LYS A 8 -21.30 -47.09 -55.91
CA LYS A 8 -21.45 -46.64 -54.51
C LYS A 8 -20.73 -45.37 -54.02
N SER A 9 -21.58 -44.39 -53.74
CA SER A 9 -21.44 -43.27 -52.79
C SER A 9 -20.89 -43.68 -51.42
N ARG A 10 -19.96 -42.87 -50.89
CA ARG A 10 -19.78 -42.63 -49.45
C ARG A 10 -19.68 -41.12 -49.23
N TRP A 11 -20.82 -40.49 -48.97
CA TRP A 11 -20.90 -39.12 -48.45
C TRP A 11 -20.52 -39.18 -46.96
N MET A 12 -19.39 -38.61 -46.58
CA MET A 12 -19.06 -38.37 -45.17
C MET A 12 -19.31 -36.88 -44.91
N VAL A 13 -20.46 -36.57 -44.31
CA VAL A 13 -20.76 -35.24 -43.76
C VAL A 13 -19.87 -35.07 -42.54
N LEU A 14 -18.92 -34.13 -42.61
CA LEU A 14 -18.13 -33.76 -41.44
C LEU A 14 -18.94 -32.73 -40.65
N VAL A 15 -19.52 -33.21 -39.55
CA VAL A 15 -20.27 -32.45 -38.56
C VAL A 15 -19.34 -31.46 -37.86
N GLY A 16 -19.83 -30.24 -37.67
CA GLY A 16 -19.09 -29.10 -37.14
C GLY A 16 -18.55 -29.29 -35.72
N MET A 17 -17.43 -28.63 -35.47
CA MET A 17 -16.88 -28.44 -34.14
C MET A 17 -16.87 -26.94 -33.85
N VAL A 18 -17.99 -26.46 -33.29
CA VAL A 18 -18.05 -25.14 -32.66
C VAL A 18 -17.21 -25.26 -31.39
N PHE A 19 -15.99 -24.73 -31.42
CA PHE A 19 -15.21 -24.52 -30.21
C PHE A 19 -15.87 -23.40 -29.41
N LEU A 20 -16.78 -23.77 -28.51
CA LEU A 20 -17.11 -22.96 -27.34
C LEU A 20 -15.84 -22.88 -26.50
N ILE A 21 -15.05 -21.82 -26.67
CA ILE A 21 -14.00 -21.45 -25.74
C ILE A 21 -14.71 -21.03 -24.46
N PRO A 22 -14.59 -21.78 -23.34
CA PRO A 22 -15.05 -21.25 -22.08
C PRO A 22 -14.07 -20.12 -21.74
N VAL A 23 -14.54 -18.88 -21.81
CA VAL A 23 -13.86 -17.74 -21.21
C VAL A 23 -13.92 -17.98 -19.71
N LEU A 24 -13.01 -18.80 -19.20
CA LEU A 24 -12.66 -18.84 -17.80
C LEU A 24 -11.98 -17.50 -17.51
N GLY A 25 -12.79 -16.47 -17.28
CA GLY A 25 -12.41 -15.31 -16.51
C GLY A 25 -12.17 -15.76 -15.07
N GLY A 26 -11.11 -16.55 -14.86
CA GLY A 26 -10.50 -16.63 -13.55
C GLY A 26 -9.85 -15.28 -13.33
N CYS A 27 -10.20 -14.59 -12.24
CA CYS A 27 -9.35 -13.53 -11.71
C CYS A 27 -7.96 -14.14 -11.56
N GLN A 28 -7.04 -13.81 -12.47
CA GLN A 28 -5.63 -14.01 -12.20
C GLN A 28 -5.29 -12.94 -11.18
N ASP A 29 -5.31 -13.32 -9.91
CA ASP A 29 -4.73 -12.47 -8.88
C ASP A 29 -3.26 -12.28 -9.26
N GLU A 30 -2.92 -11.08 -9.71
CA GLU A 30 -1.56 -10.70 -10.05
C GLU A 30 -0.68 -10.98 -8.82
N GLU A 31 0.36 -11.79 -9.01
CA GLU A 31 1.34 -12.08 -7.97
C GLU A 31 2.03 -10.77 -7.57
N LEU A 32 2.03 -10.47 -6.28
CA LEU A 32 2.62 -9.24 -5.76
C LEU A 32 4.13 -9.42 -5.60
N PRO A 33 4.92 -8.34 -5.75
CA PRO A 33 6.32 -8.33 -5.37
C PRO A 33 6.52 -8.76 -3.91
N GLU A 34 7.69 -9.32 -3.60
CA GLU A 34 8.08 -9.62 -2.23
C GLU A 34 8.04 -8.35 -1.36
N GLY A 35 7.48 -8.46 -0.16
CA GLY A 35 7.29 -7.32 0.75
C GLY A 35 6.07 -6.44 0.43
N GLU A 36 5.26 -6.78 -0.59
CA GLU A 36 4.01 -6.07 -0.89
C GLU A 36 2.77 -6.88 -0.54
N ILE A 37 1.74 -6.18 -0.05
CA ILE A 37 0.39 -6.71 0.17
C ILE A 37 -0.64 -5.82 -0.52
N ARG A 38 -1.88 -6.30 -0.70
CA ARG A 38 -2.99 -5.44 -1.13
C ARG A 38 -3.47 -4.61 0.04
N LEU A 39 -3.84 -3.35 -0.21
CA LEU A 39 -4.42 -2.47 0.83
C LEU A 39 -5.70 -3.06 1.44
N SER A 40 -6.45 -3.86 0.68
CA SER A 40 -7.63 -4.58 1.16
C SER A 40 -7.34 -5.66 2.21
N GLN A 41 -6.09 -6.11 2.33
CA GLN A 41 -5.68 -7.10 3.33
C GLN A 41 -5.40 -6.46 4.70
N ILE A 42 -5.26 -5.13 4.75
CA ILE A 42 -5.12 -4.40 6.02
C ILE A 42 -6.51 -4.29 6.65
N PRO A 43 -6.72 -4.88 7.85
CA PRO A 43 -8.02 -4.89 8.49
C PRO A 43 -8.44 -3.50 8.92
N ASP A 44 -9.75 -3.25 8.91
CA ASP A 44 -10.33 -2.04 9.47
C ASP A 44 -10.55 -2.22 10.97
N ASN A 45 -10.29 -1.15 11.73
CA ASN A 45 -10.69 -0.99 13.12
C ASN A 45 -11.39 0.38 13.28
N PRO A 46 -12.72 0.41 13.49
CA PRO A 46 -13.46 1.67 13.58
C PRO A 46 -13.01 2.58 14.72
N ASP A 47 -12.41 2.03 15.78
CA ASP A 47 -11.99 2.79 16.96
C ASP A 47 -10.88 3.81 16.62
N TYR A 48 -10.08 3.54 15.58
CA TYR A 48 -8.98 4.41 15.16
C TYR A 48 -9.43 5.80 14.73
N THR A 49 -10.64 5.93 14.20
CA THR A 49 -11.21 7.24 13.78
C THR A 49 -11.44 8.20 14.94
N SER A 50 -11.53 7.68 16.16
CA SER A 50 -11.75 8.48 17.37
C SER A 50 -10.46 8.87 18.10
N LEU A 51 -9.32 8.32 17.69
CA LEU A 51 -8.04 8.58 18.34
C LEU A 51 -7.53 9.99 18.01
N PRO A 52 -6.96 10.71 19.00
CA PRO A 52 -6.33 11.98 18.71
C PRO A 52 -5.06 11.78 17.87
N LEU A 53 -4.83 12.63 16.87
CA LEU A 53 -3.53 12.65 16.15
C LEU A 53 -2.38 12.93 17.12
N ILE A 54 -2.56 14.00 17.92
CA ILE A 54 -1.59 14.49 18.91
C ILE A 54 -1.63 13.59 20.15
N GLY A 55 -0.45 13.16 20.61
CA GLY A 55 -0.29 12.35 21.82
C GLY A 55 -0.34 10.84 21.57
N THR A 56 -0.93 10.38 20.47
CA THR A 56 -0.93 8.98 20.03
C THR A 56 0.41 8.62 19.39
N THR A 57 0.93 7.43 19.72
CA THR A 57 2.07 6.84 19.02
C THR A 57 1.54 6.01 17.86
N TRP A 58 2.09 6.25 16.68
CA TRP A 58 1.69 5.61 15.43
C TRP A 58 2.85 4.75 14.92
N LYS A 59 2.57 3.50 14.57
CA LYS A 59 3.49 2.54 13.98
C LYS A 59 3.17 2.36 12.50
N LEU A 60 4.17 2.52 11.64
CA LEU A 60 4.00 2.34 10.19
C LEU A 60 3.57 0.90 9.88
N ILE A 61 2.49 0.78 9.11
CA ILE A 61 2.05 -0.48 8.47
C ILE A 61 2.76 -0.62 7.12
N GLY A 62 2.84 0.46 6.33
CA GLY A 62 3.58 0.45 5.08
C GLY A 62 3.39 1.69 4.20
N PHE A 63 4.10 1.68 3.09
CA PHE A 63 4.04 2.70 2.04
C PHE A 63 3.01 2.28 1.00
N VAL A 64 1.94 3.07 0.89
CA VAL A 64 0.79 2.79 0.03
C VAL A 64 1.00 3.43 -1.34
N ASP A 65 0.77 2.64 -2.38
CA ASP A 65 0.53 3.08 -3.75
C ASP A 65 -0.99 2.98 -4.01
N GLU A 66 -1.66 4.13 -3.95
CA GLU A 66 -3.11 4.22 -4.07
C GLU A 66 -3.58 3.81 -5.47
N GLY A 67 -2.81 4.16 -6.51
CA GLY A 67 -3.11 3.85 -7.90
C GLY A 67 -3.06 2.34 -8.20
N ARG A 68 -2.21 1.60 -7.50
CA ARG A 68 -2.07 0.13 -7.62
C ARG A 68 -2.81 -0.64 -6.53
N ASN A 69 -3.35 0.04 -5.52
CA ASN A 69 -3.98 -0.57 -4.34
C ASN A 69 -3.02 -1.56 -3.61
N ARG A 70 -1.74 -1.18 -3.53
CA ARG A 70 -0.65 -1.99 -2.94
C ARG A 70 -0.03 -1.26 -1.77
N VAL A 71 0.52 -2.04 -0.85
CA VAL A 71 1.22 -1.55 0.33
C VAL A 71 2.55 -2.28 0.42
N LYS A 72 3.65 -1.54 0.34
CA LYS A 72 4.99 -2.05 0.64
C LYS A 72 5.19 -2.04 2.15
N LEU A 73 5.40 -3.21 2.74
CA LEU A 73 5.74 -3.37 4.16
C LEU A 73 7.14 -2.80 4.43
N PRO A 74 7.35 -2.13 5.57
CA PRO A 74 8.63 -1.52 5.86
C PRO A 74 9.64 -2.55 6.35
N GLU A 75 10.88 -2.43 5.90
CA GLU A 75 11.98 -3.27 6.38
C GLU A 75 12.95 -2.46 7.26
N PRO A 76 13.35 -2.94 8.45
CA PRO A 76 12.87 -4.17 9.10
C PRO A 76 11.54 -3.92 9.81
N ASP A 77 10.70 -4.96 9.83
CA ASP A 77 9.52 -4.96 10.68
C ASP A 77 9.91 -5.35 12.11
N GLY A 78 9.91 -4.36 13.00
CA GLY A 78 10.19 -4.57 14.42
C GLY A 78 9.37 -3.63 15.29
N GLU A 79 9.04 -4.07 16.50
CA GLU A 79 8.18 -3.32 17.44
C GLU A 79 8.66 -1.89 17.74
N SER A 80 9.96 -1.62 17.58
CA SER A 80 10.57 -0.32 17.88
C SER A 80 11.05 0.45 16.65
N THR A 81 10.69 0.03 15.44
CA THR A 81 11.02 0.73 14.19
C THR A 81 9.83 1.51 13.66
N TYR A 82 10.08 2.55 12.87
CA TYR A 82 9.04 3.31 12.15
C TYR A 82 7.89 3.79 13.03
N LEU A 83 8.26 4.40 14.16
CA LEU A 83 7.33 5.00 15.11
C LEU A 83 7.24 6.49 14.88
N LEU A 84 6.08 7.07 15.13
CA LEU A 84 5.80 8.49 14.97
C LEU A 84 4.87 8.99 16.08
N LYS A 85 5.14 10.18 16.61
CA LYS A 85 4.28 10.83 17.60
C LYS A 85 4.26 12.32 17.38
N PHE A 86 3.07 12.86 17.19
CA PHE A 86 2.82 14.30 17.15
C PHE A 86 2.64 14.83 18.57
N ASN A 87 3.41 15.85 18.94
CA ASN A 87 3.40 16.44 20.29
C ASN A 87 2.71 17.82 20.25
N GLY A 88 1.97 18.15 21.32
CA GLY A 88 1.11 19.34 21.34
C GLY A 88 1.82 20.70 21.23
N ASN A 89 3.15 20.72 21.27
CA ASN A 89 4.00 21.90 21.09
C ASN A 89 4.46 22.10 19.62
N GLY A 90 3.94 21.32 18.67
CA GLY A 90 4.34 21.38 17.26
C GLY A 90 5.60 20.59 16.92
N GLU A 91 6.05 19.73 17.84
CA GLU A 91 7.18 18.84 17.64
C GLU A 91 6.70 17.45 17.22
N ILE A 92 7.45 16.79 16.35
CA ILE A 92 7.20 15.41 15.96
C ILE A 92 8.42 14.58 16.34
N SER A 93 8.19 13.42 16.96
CA SER A 93 9.26 12.51 17.36
C SER A 93 8.99 11.11 16.83
N GLY A 94 10.02 10.30 16.72
CA GLY A 94 9.85 8.98 16.16
C GLY A 94 11.10 8.11 16.20
N ARG A 95 10.99 6.96 15.56
CA ARG A 95 12.10 6.03 15.30
C ARG A 95 12.08 5.64 13.84
N THR A 96 13.25 5.55 13.24
CA THR A 96 13.43 5.05 11.87
C THR A 96 13.74 3.56 11.93
N SER A 97 14.44 3.02 10.92
CA SER A 97 14.93 1.64 10.99
C SER A 97 16.06 1.51 12.03
N THR A 98 16.87 2.56 12.15
CA THR A 98 18.15 2.52 12.86
C THR A 98 18.25 3.58 13.96
N ASN A 99 17.60 4.73 13.78
CA ASN A 99 17.83 5.92 14.56
C ASN A 99 16.59 6.37 15.35
N SER A 100 16.86 7.16 16.38
CA SER A 100 15.84 8.07 16.90
C SER A 100 15.71 9.25 15.95
N ALA A 101 14.51 9.77 15.78
CA ALA A 101 14.23 10.89 14.90
C ALA A 101 13.36 11.94 15.58
N TYR A 102 13.51 13.17 15.10
CA TYR A 102 12.83 14.34 15.64
C TYR A 102 12.61 15.38 14.55
N GLY A 103 11.60 16.22 14.75
CA GLY A 103 11.16 17.17 13.78
C GLY A 103 10.17 18.21 14.30
N ARG A 104 9.61 18.98 13.37
CA ARG A 104 8.55 19.96 13.62
C ARG A 104 7.46 19.85 12.58
N TYR A 105 6.23 20.17 12.98
CA TYR A 105 5.08 20.16 12.09
C TYR A 105 4.19 21.38 12.32
N LEU A 106 3.39 21.69 11.31
CA LEU A 106 2.27 22.63 11.39
C LEU A 106 0.98 21.87 11.10
N LEU A 107 -0.03 22.13 11.91
CA LEU A 107 -1.37 21.55 11.74
C LEU A 107 -2.36 22.68 11.49
N GLY A 108 -2.92 22.71 10.28
CA GLY A 108 -3.99 23.59 9.89
C GLY A 108 -5.33 23.16 10.49
N SER A 109 -6.24 24.11 10.67
CA SER A 109 -7.61 23.83 11.14
C SER A 109 -8.48 23.12 10.09
N ASP A 110 -8.02 23.07 8.84
CA ASP A 110 -8.67 22.46 7.67
C ASP A 110 -8.19 21.03 7.38
N GLY A 111 -7.34 20.46 8.25
CA GLY A 111 -6.77 19.13 8.05
C GLY A 111 -5.47 19.11 7.23
N LEU A 112 -4.96 20.28 6.81
CA LEU A 112 -3.61 20.36 6.26
C LEU A 112 -2.58 20.05 7.34
N LEU A 113 -1.62 19.20 7.00
CA LEU A 113 -0.50 18.84 7.86
C LEU A 113 0.78 19.01 7.07
N GLU A 114 1.66 19.88 7.53
CA GLU A 114 2.97 20.09 6.93
C GLU A 114 4.04 19.62 7.92
N ILE A 115 4.91 18.72 7.49
CA ILE A 115 6.11 18.36 8.24
C ILE A 115 7.23 19.29 7.79
N LEU A 116 7.60 20.25 8.63
CA LEU A 116 8.64 21.24 8.32
C LEU A 116 10.04 20.61 8.31
N THR A 117 10.24 19.64 9.19
CA THR A 117 11.46 18.86 9.27
C THR A 117 11.18 17.58 10.01
N PHE A 118 11.79 16.49 9.58
CA PHE A 118 11.96 15.25 10.32
C PHE A 118 13.32 14.66 9.96
N THR A 119 14.18 14.44 10.95
CA THR A 119 15.55 13.96 10.71
C THR A 119 16.05 13.12 11.89
N ASN A 120 17.14 12.40 11.67
CA ASN A 120 17.80 11.61 12.68
C ASN A 120 18.42 12.49 13.77
N THR A 121 18.27 12.07 15.03
CA THR A 121 18.96 12.68 16.18
C THR A 121 20.17 11.88 16.62
N THR A 122 20.23 10.60 16.24
CA THR A 122 21.42 9.76 16.38
C THR A 122 22.14 9.66 15.04
N GLU A 123 23.47 9.64 15.07
CA GLU A 123 24.30 9.70 13.85
C GLU A 123 24.71 8.31 13.31
N LEU A 124 23.86 7.28 13.49
CA LEU A 124 24.10 6.00 12.83
C LEU A 124 23.66 6.09 11.37
N ASN A 125 24.41 5.47 10.47
CA ASN A 125 24.01 5.38 9.07
C ASN A 125 22.64 4.73 8.96
N GLU A 126 21.72 5.39 8.26
CA GLU A 126 20.38 4.86 8.06
C GLU A 126 20.44 3.64 7.14
N LEU A 127 19.75 2.57 7.53
CA LEU A 127 19.67 1.32 6.77
C LEU A 127 18.23 1.08 6.29
N PHE A 128 18.09 0.16 5.34
CA PHE A 128 16.80 -0.31 4.84
C PHE A 128 15.88 0.85 4.39
N ASP A 129 14.62 0.85 4.82
CA ASP A 129 13.64 1.86 4.42
C ASP A 129 13.69 3.16 5.23
N GLY A 130 14.61 3.30 6.18
CA GLY A 130 14.68 4.48 7.05
C GLY A 130 14.90 5.79 6.28
N GLY A 131 15.74 5.77 5.24
CA GLY A 131 15.96 6.95 4.40
C GLY A 131 14.71 7.34 3.60
N TYR A 132 13.99 6.35 3.07
CA TYR A 132 12.74 6.57 2.34
C TYR A 132 11.62 7.05 3.26
N TYR A 133 11.54 6.53 4.48
CA TYR A 133 10.61 6.97 5.51
C TYR A 133 10.83 8.44 5.88
N ILE A 134 12.07 8.85 6.13
CA ILE A 134 12.41 10.25 6.42
C ILE A 134 12.03 11.15 5.24
N ALA A 135 12.43 10.79 4.02
CA ALA A 135 12.11 11.58 2.83
C ALA A 135 10.61 11.76 2.66
N SER A 136 9.85 10.66 2.72
CA SER A 136 8.39 10.66 2.58
C SER A 136 7.71 11.51 3.67
N LEU A 137 8.20 11.46 4.92
CA LEU A 137 7.66 12.30 5.99
C LEU A 137 7.87 13.80 5.71
N ASN A 138 9.02 14.21 5.19
CA ASN A 138 9.29 15.62 4.88
C ASN A 138 8.47 16.13 3.67
N ASP A 139 7.89 15.24 2.88
CA ASP A 139 7.02 15.58 1.75
C ASP A 139 5.52 15.55 2.11
N VAL A 140 5.16 15.24 3.37
CA VAL A 140 3.76 15.17 3.81
C VAL A 140 3.08 16.54 3.74
N PHE A 141 1.91 16.57 3.11
CA PHE A 141 1.08 17.79 2.96
C PHE A 141 -0.33 17.65 3.55
N SER A 142 -0.78 16.44 3.88
CA SER A 142 -2.11 16.19 4.43
C SER A 142 -2.18 14.87 5.18
N PHE A 143 -3.23 14.69 5.98
CA PHE A 143 -3.50 13.45 6.68
C PHE A 143 -4.99 13.10 6.68
N ALA A 144 -5.28 11.84 6.96
CA ALA A 144 -6.63 11.38 7.25
C ALA A 144 -6.60 10.33 8.37
N LEU A 145 -7.61 10.36 9.24
CA LEU A 145 -7.92 9.27 10.16
C LEU A 145 -9.08 8.46 9.59
N SER A 146 -8.88 7.16 9.50
CA SER A 146 -9.86 6.21 8.97
C SER A 146 -9.88 4.94 9.84
N PRO A 147 -10.81 4.00 9.59
CA PRO A 147 -10.73 2.69 10.22
C PRO A 147 -9.42 1.93 9.93
N LYS A 148 -8.70 2.24 8.85
CA LYS A 148 -7.38 1.65 8.59
C LYS A 148 -6.27 2.24 9.46
N GLY A 149 -6.51 3.39 10.07
CA GLY A 149 -5.55 4.11 10.89
C GLY A 149 -5.27 5.52 10.38
N LEU A 150 -4.07 6.02 10.68
CA LEU A 150 -3.57 7.31 10.23
C LEU A 150 -2.93 7.16 8.85
N THR A 151 -3.43 7.88 7.86
CA THR A 151 -2.82 8.01 6.54
C THR A 151 -2.14 9.36 6.44
N LEU A 152 -0.86 9.38 6.06
CA LEU A 152 -0.10 10.60 5.73
C LEU A 152 0.17 10.65 4.24
N TYR A 153 -0.36 11.66 3.55
CA TYR A 153 -0.20 11.84 2.10
C TYR A 153 1.04 12.68 1.80
N TYR A 154 1.93 12.14 0.96
CA TYR A 154 3.17 12.80 0.54
C TYR A 154 3.31 12.89 -0.99
N ASP A 155 2.40 12.26 -1.73
CA ASP A 155 2.18 12.46 -3.16
C ASP A 155 0.67 12.37 -3.44
N SER A 156 0.24 12.78 -4.62
CA SER A 156 -1.12 12.57 -5.14
C SER A 156 -1.60 11.12 -5.11
N GLU A 157 -0.70 10.15 -5.28
CA GLU A 157 -1.04 8.70 -5.31
C GLU A 157 -0.24 7.87 -4.30
N LYS A 158 0.49 8.53 -3.39
CA LYS A 158 1.30 7.83 -2.39
C LYS A 158 1.05 8.35 -0.99
N SER A 159 0.95 7.39 -0.08
CA SER A 159 0.71 7.67 1.33
C SER A 159 1.49 6.70 2.22
N MET A 160 1.67 7.06 3.48
CA MET A 160 2.12 6.14 4.53
C MET A 160 0.94 5.84 5.43
N LEU A 161 0.68 4.57 5.70
CA LEU A 161 -0.41 4.13 6.56
C LEU A 161 0.14 3.63 7.89
N PHE A 162 -0.45 4.09 8.99
CA PHE A 162 -0.01 3.80 10.35
C PHE A 162 -1.16 3.29 11.21
N GLN A 163 -0.84 2.38 12.12
CA GLN A 163 -1.74 1.95 13.20
C GLN A 163 -1.31 2.55 14.53
N PRO A 164 -2.21 2.73 15.51
CA PRO A 164 -1.82 3.13 16.86
C PRO A 164 -1.02 2.01 17.55
N GLN A 165 -0.04 2.39 18.39
CA GLN A 165 0.75 1.49 19.24
C GLN A 165 0.44 1.71 20.72
#